data_AF-A0A6C0AL98-F1
#
_entry.id   AF-A0A6C0AL98-F1
#
_cell.length_a   1.000
_cell.length_b   1.000
_cell.length_c   1.000
_cell.angle_alpha   90.00
_cell.angle_beta   90.00
_cell.angle_gamma   90.00
#
_symmetry.space_group_name_H-M   'P 1'
#
loop_
_entity.id
_entity.type
_entity.pdbx_description
1 polymer ?
#
loop_
_entity_poly.entity_id
_entity_poly.type
_entity_poly.pdbx_seq_one_letter_code
_entity_poly.pdbx_strand_id
1 'polypeptide(L)'
;MENTDFAFMKSGFDTMEMDEDDLKKNIVSIMLHFMENAAKSAAIYVEHAGRKYITTEDIKRGLMLESFLFAHRTQKQEDIEKIKEELYGTSLDHIDESELEWSKSMDEDDETNNFTESQHDCGVCNCFNTIYDRWDNWEPENQFMTILKNRITNIENL
;
A
#
# COMPACT_ATOMS: atom_id res chain seq x y z
N MET A 1 21.34 -54.29 -11.17
CA MET A 1 20.66 -53.57 -12.26
C MET A 1 19.18 -53.70 -11.93
N GLU A 2 18.45 -52.63 -11.63
CA GLU A 2 18.38 -51.37 -12.36
C GLU A 2 18.37 -50.16 -11.40
N ASN A 3 19.22 -49.18 -11.69
CA ASN A 3 19.08 -47.81 -11.19
C ASN A 3 17.93 -47.20 -11.98
N THR A 4 16.73 -47.13 -11.40
CA THR A 4 15.66 -46.29 -11.95
C THR A 4 16.05 -44.83 -11.69
N ASP A 5 16.66 -44.25 -12.72
CA ASP A 5 17.05 -42.85 -12.79
C ASP A 5 15.81 -41.97 -12.78
N PHE A 6 15.57 -41.28 -11.67
CA PHE A 6 14.46 -40.35 -11.50
C PHE A 6 14.74 -38.96 -12.11
N ALA A 7 15.66 -38.87 -13.08
CA ALA A 7 15.96 -37.64 -13.83
C ALA A 7 14.73 -36.98 -14.50
N PHE A 8 13.63 -37.72 -14.68
CA PHE A 8 12.36 -37.22 -15.20
C PHE A 8 11.50 -36.45 -14.16
N MET A 9 11.66 -36.70 -12.85
CA MET A 9 10.96 -35.91 -11.81
C MET A 9 11.59 -34.53 -11.59
N LYS A 10 12.60 -34.19 -12.39
CA LYS A 10 13.10 -32.82 -12.60
C LYS A 10 12.18 -32.07 -13.57
N SER A 11 10.86 -32.18 -13.37
CA SER A 11 9.85 -31.55 -14.20
C SER A 11 9.92 -30.03 -14.02
N GLY A 12 10.67 -29.38 -14.91
CA GLY A 12 10.18 -28.25 -15.71
C GLY A 12 9.83 -26.94 -15.00
N PHE A 13 9.94 -26.83 -13.69
CA PHE A 13 10.23 -25.57 -13.04
C PHE A 13 11.74 -25.47 -13.00
N ASP A 14 12.31 -24.84 -14.03
CA ASP A 14 13.56 -24.13 -13.83
C ASP A 14 13.33 -23.29 -12.58
N THR A 15 13.94 -23.69 -11.47
CA THR A 15 14.05 -22.81 -10.32
C THR A 15 15.06 -21.78 -10.78
N MET A 16 14.63 -20.85 -11.65
CA MET A 16 15.32 -19.60 -11.81
C MET A 16 15.42 -19.10 -10.39
N GLU A 17 16.60 -19.21 -9.80
CA GLU A 17 16.94 -18.47 -8.60
C GLU A 17 16.60 -17.03 -8.96
N MET A 18 15.45 -16.57 -8.45
CA MET A 18 15.04 -15.20 -8.65
C MET A 18 16.19 -14.39 -8.09
N ASP A 19 16.84 -13.60 -8.94
CA ASP A 19 17.97 -12.79 -8.53
C ASP A 19 17.56 -12.02 -7.27
N GLU A 20 18.44 -11.97 -6.27
CA GLU A 20 18.14 -11.34 -4.99
C GLU A 20 17.75 -9.88 -5.21
N ASP A 21 18.31 -9.24 -6.23
CA ASP A 21 17.96 -7.91 -6.68
C ASP A 21 16.52 -7.85 -7.25
N ASP A 22 16.14 -8.78 -8.10
CA ASP A 22 14.78 -8.85 -8.64
C ASP A 22 13.73 -9.15 -7.56
N LEU A 23 14.07 -9.98 -6.58
CA LEU A 23 13.22 -10.21 -5.41
C LEU A 23 13.00 -8.91 -4.63
N LYS A 24 14.07 -8.14 -4.37
CA LYS A 24 13.98 -6.85 -3.67
C LYS A 24 13.13 -5.86 -4.45
N LYS A 25 13.36 -5.72 -5.77
CA LYS A 25 12.57 -4.84 -6.63
C LYS A 25 11.09 -5.21 -6.59
N ASN A 26 10.76 -6.49 -6.69
CA ASN A 26 9.38 -6.96 -6.64
C ASN A 26 8.72 -6.62 -5.29
N ILE A 27 9.41 -6.87 -4.17
CA ILE A 27 8.89 -6.53 -2.84
C ILE A 27 8.63 -5.01 -2.71
N VAL A 28 9.58 -4.19 -3.16
CA VAL A 28 9.45 -2.72 -3.12
C VAL A 28 8.28 -2.25 -3.98
N SER A 29 8.15 -2.72 -5.22
CA SER A 29 7.04 -2.36 -6.11
C SER A 29 5.69 -2.77 -5.53
N ILE A 30 5.59 -3.95 -4.93
CA ILE A 30 4.38 -4.44 -4.29
C ILE A 30 4.00 -3.55 -3.09
N MET A 31 4.98 -3.20 -2.23
CA MET A 31 4.76 -2.31 -1.10
C MET A 31 4.35 -0.90 -1.55
N LEU A 32 4.96 -0.39 -2.63
CA LEU A 32 4.59 0.92 -3.18
C LEU A 32 3.16 0.91 -3.72
N HIS A 33 2.77 -0.14 -4.44
CA HIS A 33 1.40 -0.30 -4.91
C HIS A 33 0.38 -0.34 -3.76
N PHE A 34 0.72 -1.05 -2.67
CA PHE A 34 -0.07 -1.07 -1.44
C PHE A 34 -0.23 0.35 -0.86
N MET A 35 0.86 1.09 -0.73
CA MET A 35 0.83 2.47 -0.21
C MET A 35 0.08 3.43 -1.12
N GLU A 36 0.22 3.29 -2.44
CA GLU A 36 -0.48 4.10 -3.44
C GLU A 36 -2.00 3.93 -3.33
N ASN A 37 -2.48 2.69 -3.22
CA ASN A 37 -3.91 2.41 -3.07
C ASN A 37 -4.47 2.91 -1.74
N ALA A 38 -3.69 2.78 -0.65
CA ALA A 38 -4.05 3.33 0.65
C ALA A 38 -4.17 4.86 0.60
N ALA A 39 -3.20 5.54 -0.02
CA ALA A 39 -3.19 7.00 -0.18
C ALA A 39 -4.33 7.49 -1.07
N LYS A 40 -4.62 6.82 -2.20
CA LYS A 40 -5.78 7.13 -3.06
C LYS A 40 -7.09 7.02 -2.29
N SER A 41 -7.25 5.96 -1.50
CA SER A 41 -8.45 5.75 -0.68
C SER A 41 -8.60 6.84 0.39
N ALA A 42 -7.49 7.21 1.04
CA ALA A 42 -7.47 8.32 2.00
C ALA A 42 -7.84 9.65 1.35
N ALA A 43 -7.31 9.96 0.16
CA ALA A 43 -7.63 11.17 -0.58
C ALA A 43 -9.13 11.28 -0.92
N ILE A 44 -9.74 10.18 -1.39
CA ILE A 44 -11.19 10.12 -1.63
C ILE A 44 -11.98 10.37 -0.34
N TYR A 45 -11.54 9.77 0.76
CA TYR A 45 -12.20 9.95 2.06
C TYR A 45 -12.11 11.40 2.56
N VAL A 46 -10.95 12.05 2.40
CA VAL A 46 -10.70 13.45 2.76
C VAL A 46 -11.57 14.40 1.92
N GLU A 47 -11.67 14.15 0.62
CA GLU A 47 -12.55 14.89 -0.29
C GLU A 47 -14.01 14.78 0.17
N HIS A 48 -14.49 13.56 0.48
CA HIS A 48 -15.83 13.34 1.00
C HIS A 48 -16.07 13.90 2.40
N ALA A 49 -15.01 14.08 3.21
CA ALA A 49 -15.08 14.76 4.50
C ALA A 49 -15.12 16.29 4.36
N GLY A 50 -14.93 16.83 3.15
CA GLY A 50 -14.83 18.27 2.92
C GLY A 50 -13.56 18.89 3.49
N ARG A 51 -12.53 18.08 3.76
CA ARG A 51 -11.24 18.52 4.28
C ARG A 51 -10.27 18.79 3.15
N LYS A 52 -9.32 19.69 3.38
CA LYS A 52 -8.35 20.14 2.37
C LYS A 52 -7.04 19.38 2.44
N TYR A 53 -6.70 18.85 3.62
CA TYR A 53 -5.43 18.19 3.88
C TYR A 53 -5.65 16.76 4.34
N ILE A 54 -4.79 15.87 3.86
CA ILE A 54 -4.72 14.49 4.33
C ILE A 54 -3.95 14.48 5.64
N THR A 55 -4.56 13.95 6.69
CA THR A 55 -3.95 13.81 8.01
C THR A 55 -3.28 12.45 8.17
N THR A 56 -2.45 12.31 9.20
CA THR A 56 -1.86 11.01 9.58
C THR A 56 -2.94 9.95 9.84
N GLU A 57 -4.05 10.35 10.45
CA GLU A 57 -5.19 9.48 10.73
C GLU A 57 -5.84 8.96 9.44
N ASP A 58 -5.94 9.77 8.39
CA ASP A 58 -6.46 9.33 7.08
C ASP A 58 -5.57 8.28 6.43
N ILE A 59 -4.25 8.52 6.45
CA ILE A 59 -3.27 7.56 5.92
C ILE A 59 -3.33 6.26 6.73
N LYS A 60 -3.40 6.34 8.07
CA LYS A 60 -3.51 5.19 8.94
C LYS A 60 -4.76 4.36 8.62
N ARG A 61 -5.94 4.98 8.53
CA ARG A 61 -7.18 4.31 8.15
C ARG A 61 -7.13 3.72 6.74
N GLY A 62 -6.49 4.42 5.80
CA GLY A 62 -6.26 3.94 4.44
C GLY A 62 -5.37 2.69 4.39
N LEU A 63 -4.29 2.65 5.16
CA LEU A 63 -3.41 1.48 5.27
C LEU A 63 -4.11 0.29 5.94
N MET A 64 -4.93 0.55 6.96
CA MET A 64 -5.76 -0.49 7.59
C MET A 64 -6.75 -1.07 6.57
N LEU A 65 -7.47 -0.23 5.83
CA LEU A 65 -8.40 -0.68 4.80
C LEU A 65 -7.69 -1.49 3.72
N GLU A 66 -6.57 -1.00 3.21
CA GLU A 66 -5.82 -1.70 2.16
C GLU A 66 -5.30 -3.04 2.67
N SER A 67 -4.95 -3.18 3.96
CA SER A 67 -4.55 -4.48 4.55
C SER A 67 -5.61 -5.57 4.34
N PHE A 68 -6.90 -5.20 4.40
CA PHE A 68 -8.01 -6.12 4.16
C PHE A 68 -8.27 -6.36 2.67
N LEU A 69 -8.15 -5.32 1.84
CA LEU A 69 -8.46 -5.41 0.41
C LEU A 69 -7.33 -6.09 -0.39
N PHE A 70 -6.08 -5.83 -0.01
CA PHE A 70 -4.89 -6.29 -0.70
C PHE A 70 -4.81 -7.81 -0.76
N ALA A 71 -5.17 -8.50 0.32
CA ALA A 71 -5.20 -9.97 0.38
C ALA A 71 -6.30 -10.59 -0.52
N HIS A 72 -7.35 -9.82 -0.84
CA HIS A 72 -8.51 -10.30 -1.58
C HIS A 72 -8.57 -9.79 -3.03
N ARG A 73 -7.70 -8.84 -3.41
CA ARG A 73 -7.57 -8.39 -4.79
C ARG A 73 -6.66 -9.36 -5.54
N THR A 74 -7.13 -9.87 -6.69
CA THR A 74 -6.20 -10.35 -7.71
C THR A 74 -5.38 -9.14 -8.13
N GLN A 75 -4.18 -8.99 -7.60
CA GLN A 75 -3.30 -7.92 -8.03
C GLN A 75 -3.12 -8.05 -9.53
N LYS A 76 -3.42 -7.00 -10.28
CA LYS A 76 -3.10 -6.99 -11.69
C LYS A 76 -1.59 -6.89 -11.75
N GLN A 77 -0.96 -7.98 -12.19
CA GLN A 77 0.49 -8.05 -12.34
C GLN A 77 1.01 -6.86 -13.18
N GLU A 78 0.21 -6.40 -14.15
CA GLU A 78 0.43 -5.20 -14.95
C GLU A 78 0.68 -3.92 -14.12
N ASP A 79 -0.04 -3.72 -13.02
CA ASP A 79 0.11 -2.52 -12.17
C ASP A 79 1.47 -2.54 -11.43
N ILE A 80 1.89 -3.73 -10.97
CA ILE A 80 3.19 -3.93 -10.29
C ILE A 80 4.34 -3.79 -11.27
N GLU A 81 4.20 -4.36 -12.47
CA GLU A 81 5.18 -4.25 -13.55
C GLU A 81 5.36 -2.79 -13.99
N LYS A 82 4.27 -2.03 -14.09
CA LYS A 82 4.33 -0.58 -14.39
C LYS A 82 5.12 0.17 -13.33
N ILE A 83 4.86 -0.09 -12.04
CA ILE A 83 5.61 0.52 -10.93
C ILE A 83 7.09 0.12 -10.98
N LYS A 84 7.39 -1.14 -11.31
CA LYS A 84 8.78 -1.62 -11.43
C LYS A 84 9.52 -0.91 -12.58
N GLU A 85 8.87 -0.71 -13.72
CA GLU A 85 9.44 0.03 -14.85
C GLU A 85 9.62 1.52 -14.52
N GLU A 86 8.67 2.15 -13.82
CA GLU A 86 8.81 3.55 -13.37
C GLU A 86 9.98 3.73 -12.40
N LEU A 87 10.22 2.78 -11.51
CA LEU A 87 11.29 2.87 -10.50
C LEU A 87 12.68 2.48 -11.02
N TYR A 88 12.76 1.50 -11.93
CA TYR A 88 14.01 0.84 -12.31
C TYR A 88 14.27 0.81 -13.82
N GLY A 89 13.34 1.31 -14.63
CA GLY A 89 13.47 1.41 -16.07
C GLY A 89 14.52 2.44 -16.50
N THR A 90 14.91 2.36 -17.76
CA THR A 90 16.01 3.15 -18.33
C THR A 90 15.73 4.65 -18.50
N SER A 91 14.57 5.16 -18.05
CA SER A 91 14.08 6.52 -18.36
C SER A 91 14.05 7.49 -17.17
N LEU A 92 14.85 7.26 -16.11
CA LEU A 92 15.00 8.21 -15.00
C LEU A 92 15.85 9.45 -15.38
N ASP A 93 15.85 9.83 -16.65
CA ASP A 93 16.40 11.10 -17.10
C ASP A 93 15.37 12.20 -16.77
N HIS A 94 15.63 12.91 -15.66
CA HIS A 94 15.01 14.16 -15.21
C HIS A 94 13.70 14.05 -14.40
N ILE A 95 13.82 13.76 -13.11
CA ILE A 95 12.98 14.47 -12.12
C ILE A 95 13.63 15.86 -11.96
N ASP A 96 13.04 16.87 -12.57
CA ASP A 96 13.44 18.26 -12.34
C ASP A 96 13.05 18.64 -10.91
N GLU A 97 14.03 18.63 -10.00
CA GLU A 97 13.84 19.06 -8.60
C GLU A 97 13.22 20.47 -8.48
N SER A 98 13.29 21.30 -9.54
CA SER A 98 12.69 22.62 -9.55
C SER A 98 11.17 22.65 -9.75
N GLU A 99 10.53 21.52 -10.11
CA GLU A 99 9.05 21.38 -10.14
C GLU A 99 8.43 20.98 -8.79
N LEU A 100 9.24 20.62 -7.78
CA LEU A 100 8.76 20.41 -6.41
C LEU A 100 8.59 21.76 -5.71
N GLU A 101 7.65 22.57 -6.20
CA GLU A 101 7.18 23.76 -5.52
C GLU A 101 6.32 23.30 -4.32
N TRP A 102 6.97 23.15 -3.15
CA TRP A 102 6.30 22.89 -1.88
C TRP A 102 5.37 24.08 -1.56
N SER A 103 4.14 24.00 -2.04
CA SER A 103 3.12 25.03 -1.89
C SER A 103 2.80 25.25 -0.41
N LYS A 104 3.03 26.50 0.03
CA LYS A 104 2.50 27.22 1.22
C LYS A 104 2.22 26.41 2.50
N SER A 105 2.86 26.87 3.57
CA SER A 105 2.59 26.53 4.98
C SER A 105 1.12 26.19 5.24
N MET A 106 0.86 24.99 5.78
CA MET A 106 -0.38 24.70 6.49
C MET A 106 -0.61 25.83 7.50
N ASP A 107 -1.74 26.51 7.40
CA ASP A 107 -2.14 27.50 8.38
C ASP A 107 -2.61 26.70 9.60
N GLU A 108 -1.78 26.55 10.64
CA GLU A 108 -2.02 25.61 11.76
C GLU A 108 -3.41 25.81 12.43
N ASP A 109 -3.98 27.01 12.33
CA ASP A 109 -5.29 27.38 12.89
C ASP A 109 -6.50 27.08 11.96
N ASP A 110 -6.30 26.51 10.77
CA ASP A 110 -7.41 26.08 9.91
C ASP A 110 -8.05 24.80 10.47
N GLU A 111 -9.31 24.88 10.94
CA GLU A 111 -10.06 23.73 11.45
C GLU A 111 -10.16 22.57 10.44
N THR A 112 -10.01 22.83 9.14
CA THR A 112 -9.96 21.79 8.10
C THR A 112 -8.69 20.95 8.09
N ASN A 113 -7.69 21.33 8.90
CA ASN A 113 -6.47 20.54 9.15
C ASN A 113 -6.71 19.37 10.10
N ASN A 114 -7.71 19.47 10.99
CA ASN A 114 -7.98 18.43 11.96
C ASN A 114 -8.76 17.28 11.34
N PHE A 115 -8.44 16.06 11.79
CA PHE A 115 -9.20 14.89 11.38
C PHE A 115 -10.65 14.99 11.87
N THR A 116 -11.59 14.82 10.95
CA THR A 116 -13.01 14.63 11.24
C THR A 116 -13.56 13.54 10.34
N GLU A 117 -14.50 12.76 10.87
CA GLU A 117 -15.10 11.66 10.12
C GLU A 117 -16.05 12.17 9.05
N SER A 118 -15.94 11.60 7.83
CA SER A 118 -16.84 11.92 6.74
C SER A 118 -18.28 11.53 7.08
N GLN A 119 -19.22 12.44 6.82
CA GLN A 119 -20.66 12.22 6.92
C GLN A 119 -21.29 11.78 5.59
N HIS A 120 -20.47 11.55 4.57
CA HIS A 120 -20.95 11.13 3.26
C HIS A 120 -21.38 9.66 3.29
N ASP A 121 -22.60 9.38 2.86
CA ASP A 121 -23.15 8.02 2.84
C ASP A 121 -22.66 7.26 1.60
N CYS A 122 -21.47 6.66 1.69
CA CYS A 122 -20.96 5.73 0.68
C CYS A 122 -20.12 4.61 1.30
N GLY A 123 -19.89 3.55 0.52
CA GLY A 123 -19.17 2.36 0.99
C GLY A 123 -17.75 2.65 1.49
N VAL A 124 -17.02 3.55 0.82
CA VAL A 124 -15.65 3.92 1.24
C VAL A 124 -15.67 4.63 2.59
N CYS A 125 -16.52 5.64 2.76
CA CYS A 125 -16.61 6.39 4.02
C CYS A 125 -17.08 5.50 5.17
N ASN A 126 -18.06 4.62 4.93
CA ASN A 126 -18.53 3.67 5.94
C ASN A 126 -17.41 2.70 6.36
N CYS A 127 -16.60 2.21 5.42
CA CYS A 127 -15.43 1.39 5.72
C CYS A 127 -14.39 2.16 6.54
N PHE A 128 -14.06 3.40 6.18
CA PHE A 128 -13.10 4.23 6.92
C PHE A 128 -13.59 4.56 8.34
N ASN A 129 -14.84 4.97 8.50
CA ASN A 129 -15.41 5.33 9.81
C ASN A 129 -15.38 4.14 10.77
N THR A 130 -15.67 2.93 10.27
CA THR A 130 -15.75 1.69 11.07
C THR A 130 -14.47 0.85 11.06
N ILE A 131 -13.35 1.38 10.53
CA ILE A 131 -12.17 0.55 10.27
C ILE A 131 -11.52 0.01 11.53
N TYR A 132 -11.51 0.78 12.63
CA TYR A 132 -10.94 0.35 13.91
C TYR A 132 -11.66 -0.84 14.50
N ASP A 133 -13.00 -0.88 14.40
CA ASP A 133 -13.78 -2.03 14.86
C ASP A 133 -13.34 -3.32 14.16
N ARG A 134 -13.04 -3.24 12.86
CA ARG A 134 -12.53 -4.39 12.11
C ARG A 134 -11.07 -4.68 12.45
N TRP A 135 -10.25 -3.64 12.56
CA TRP A 135 -8.81 -3.74 12.81
C TRP A 135 -8.50 -4.39 14.15
N ASP A 136 -9.18 -3.97 15.22
CA ASP A 136 -8.94 -4.43 16.57
C ASP A 136 -9.34 -5.90 16.75
N ASN A 137 -10.39 -6.33 16.04
CA ASN A 137 -10.89 -7.71 16.07
C ASN A 137 -10.23 -8.64 15.05
N TRP A 138 -9.38 -8.12 14.15
CA TRP A 138 -8.75 -8.93 13.11
C TRP A 138 -7.53 -9.69 13.62
N GLU A 139 -7.46 -10.99 13.33
CA GLU A 139 -6.28 -11.82 13.60
C GLU A 139 -5.45 -12.03 12.32
N PRO A 140 -4.18 -11.58 12.27
CA PRO A 140 -3.30 -11.81 11.13
C PRO A 140 -3.07 -13.29 10.84
N GLU A 141 -3.20 -13.69 9.57
CA GLU A 141 -3.07 -15.09 9.16
C GLU A 141 -1.61 -15.58 9.09
N ASN A 142 -0.66 -14.65 8.98
CA ASN A 142 0.76 -14.97 8.81
C ASN A 142 1.68 -13.89 9.42
N GLN A 143 2.98 -14.20 9.46
CA GLN A 143 4.00 -13.33 10.05
C GLN A 143 4.11 -11.98 9.34
N PHE A 144 3.95 -11.94 8.02
CA PHE A 144 3.98 -10.69 7.26
C PHE A 144 2.84 -9.76 7.68
N MET A 145 1.60 -10.28 7.73
CA MET A 145 0.44 -9.54 8.20
C MET A 145 0.58 -9.11 9.67
N THR A 146 1.23 -9.93 10.50
CA THR A 146 1.52 -9.58 11.91
C THR A 146 2.44 -8.35 11.98
N ILE A 147 3.53 -8.35 11.21
CA ILE A 147 4.46 -7.22 11.14
C ILE A 147 3.72 -5.97 10.64
N LEU A 148 2.93 -6.12 9.57
CA LEU A 148 2.16 -5.04 8.98
C LEU A 148 1.16 -4.43 9.98
N LYS A 149 0.38 -5.28 10.68
CA LYS A 149 -0.57 -4.86 11.72
C LYS A 149 0.13 -4.08 12.82
N ASN A 150 1.25 -4.59 13.31
CA ASN A 150 2.03 -3.93 14.37
C ASN A 150 2.57 -2.57 13.92
N ARG A 151 3.06 -2.45 12.68
CA ARG A 151 3.58 -1.17 12.18
C ARG A 151 2.49 -0.13 12.01
N ILE A 152 1.37 -0.49 11.39
CA ILE A 152 0.24 0.42 11.15
C ILE A 152 -0.39 0.88 12.46
N THR A 153 -0.54 -0.03 13.44
CA THR A 153 -1.12 0.31 14.76
C THR A 153 -0.33 1.41 15.48
N ASN A 154 1.00 1.35 15.37
CA ASN A 154 1.94 2.28 16.00
C ASN A 154 2.21 3.55 15.18
N ILE A 155 1.45 3.80 14.10
CA ILE A 155 1.46 5.12 13.46
C ILE A 155 0.78 6.10 14.44
N GLU A 156 1.56 7.06 14.95
CA GLU A 156 1.11 8.13 15.84
C GLU A 156 0.87 9.42 15.04
N ASN A 157 -0.11 10.21 15.46
CA ASN A 157 -0.33 11.55 14.93
C ASN A 157 0.85 12.44 15.36
N LEU A 158 1.68 12.86 14.39
CA LEU A 158 2.76 13.83 14.58
C LEU A 158 2.20 15.22 14.89
#